data_AF-A0A4Y7WQ65-F1
#
_entry.id   AF-A0A4Y7WQ65-F1
#
_cell.length_a   1.000
_cell.length_b   1.000
_cell.length_c   1.000
_cell.angle_alpha   90.00
_cell.angle_beta   90.00
_cell.angle_gamma   90.00
#
_symmetry.space_group_name_H-M   'P 1'
#
loop_
_entity.id
_entity.type
_entity.pdbx_description
1 polymer ?
#
loop_
_entity_poly.entity_id
_entity_poly.type
_entity_poly.pdbx_seq_one_letter_code
_entity_poly.pdbx_strand_id
1 'polypeptide(L)'
;MDRYEAQQQIGSLLVIDLGEKGTYLGELLSVLTEPKKPWRGRIQIKSVVTLPEFIFQNETIAIHEIPYSEDDVDTFASQYLTTRSPHIHVESYIDSILTDLKKRYIRLKNNGAPSAVEIEALEVYIKTMTSQKRKKNRLVKSEQQDEEQTPSFVEYTFHVKGDDYFLQDSKGEQLPLTVSHFHYTWNQQGQLVTGRYEGDGIFIRENGSRFIPNEGDLILIDKEQFNPYSIFQTELEPAALQGFEHNLALHHVSHKDLIHCYNALIDQLFHSESTTTFRGVNFLTYQTDDQFVLVQHHFKRELRSQQQPSKDTVYDRFEFTTDKGKRTIALYTNAYQ
;
A
#
# COMPACT_ATOMS: atom_id res chain seq x y z
N MET A 1 30.93 -2.94 28.96
CA MET A 1 31.37 -4.34 29.02
C MET A 1 32.86 -4.40 28.75
N ASP A 2 33.63 -5.00 29.66
CA ASP A 2 35.07 -5.17 29.46
C ASP A 2 35.39 -6.40 28.57
N ARG A 3 36.68 -6.63 28.26
CA ARG A 3 37.11 -7.75 27.40
C ARG A 3 36.74 -9.11 27.99
N TYR A 4 36.85 -9.26 29.31
CA TYR A 4 36.66 -10.54 29.99
C TYR A 4 35.17 -10.89 30.04
N GLU A 5 34.33 -9.91 30.39
CA GLU A 5 32.88 -10.01 30.30
C GLU A 5 32.44 -10.35 28.87
N ALA A 6 33.00 -9.68 27.85
CA ALA A 6 32.65 -9.95 26.45
C ALA A 6 32.97 -11.39 26.02
N GLN A 7 34.08 -11.97 26.49
CA GLN A 7 34.43 -13.36 26.18
C GLN A 7 33.43 -14.35 26.79
N GLN A 8 32.84 -14.04 27.95
CA GLN A 8 31.80 -14.87 28.56
C GLN A 8 30.45 -14.77 27.83
N GLN A 9 30.24 -13.72 27.05
CA GLN A 9 29.00 -13.48 26.29
C GLN A 9 29.05 -14.05 24.86
N ILE A 10 30.10 -14.80 24.48
CA ILE A 10 30.13 -15.48 23.17
C ILE A 10 28.96 -16.47 23.07
N GLY A 11 28.24 -16.45 21.96
CA GLY A 11 26.99 -17.18 21.72
C GLY A 11 25.75 -16.51 22.34
N SER A 12 25.90 -15.41 23.08
CA SER A 12 24.78 -14.66 23.63
C SER A 12 24.36 -13.50 22.72
N LEU A 13 23.09 -13.09 22.84
CA LEU A 13 22.55 -11.94 22.13
C LEU A 13 22.97 -10.63 22.82
N LEU A 14 23.58 -9.74 22.04
CA LEU A 14 23.94 -8.39 22.42
C LEU A 14 23.09 -7.36 21.68
N VAL A 15 22.95 -6.20 22.29
CA VAL A 15 22.39 -5.00 21.66
C VAL A 15 23.52 -4.26 20.96
N ILE A 16 23.30 -3.93 19.69
CA ILE A 16 24.16 -3.12 18.85
C ILE A 16 23.47 -1.78 18.64
N ASP A 17 23.96 -0.72 19.28
CA ASP A 17 23.40 0.63 19.12
C ASP A 17 24.28 1.46 18.18
N LEU A 18 23.75 1.78 17.00
CA LEU A 18 24.44 2.58 15.97
C LEU A 18 23.87 4.00 15.86
N GLY A 19 23.04 4.43 16.82
CA GLY A 19 22.41 5.76 16.82
C GLY A 19 21.47 5.95 15.63
N GLU A 20 21.76 6.92 14.77
CA GLU A 20 20.92 7.25 13.59
C GLU A 20 20.76 6.08 12.61
N LYS A 21 21.70 5.13 12.64
CA LYS A 21 21.66 3.90 11.83
C LYS A 21 20.81 2.78 12.44
N GLY A 22 20.08 3.07 13.52
CA GLY A 22 19.21 2.11 14.18
C GLY A 22 19.93 1.27 15.24
N THR A 23 19.13 0.44 15.90
CA THR A 23 19.56 -0.45 16.98
C THR A 23 19.17 -1.87 16.65
N TYR A 24 20.06 -2.83 16.88
CA TYR A 24 19.91 -4.23 16.47
C TYR A 24 20.16 -5.17 17.64
N LEU A 25 19.63 -6.39 17.53
CA LEU A 25 20.10 -7.54 18.31
C LEU A 25 20.91 -8.45 17.41
N GLY A 26 22.04 -8.91 17.92
CA GLY A 26 22.84 -9.90 17.23
C GLY A 26 23.57 -10.83 18.19
N GLU A 27 23.90 -12.01 17.69
CA GLU A 27 24.64 -13.03 18.41
C GLU A 27 26.14 -12.79 18.32
N LEU A 28 26.82 -12.71 19.47
CA LEU A 28 28.26 -12.54 19.51
C LEU A 28 28.98 -13.83 19.13
N LEU A 29 29.54 -13.88 17.93
CA LEU A 29 30.26 -15.06 17.43
C LEU A 29 31.69 -15.15 17.98
N SER A 30 32.38 -14.01 18.08
CA SER A 30 33.75 -13.97 18.60
C SER A 30 34.17 -12.57 19.05
N VAL A 31 35.16 -12.52 19.94
CA VAL A 31 35.76 -11.28 20.46
C VAL A 31 37.16 -11.11 19.87
N LEU A 32 37.37 -10.02 19.12
CA LEU A 32 38.63 -9.64 18.50
C LEU A 32 39.37 -8.65 19.40
N THR A 33 40.61 -8.98 19.77
CA THR A 33 41.41 -8.16 20.68
C THR A 33 42.79 -7.91 20.08
N GLU A 34 42.94 -6.78 19.40
CA GLU A 34 44.22 -6.32 18.89
C GLU A 34 45.02 -5.59 19.99
N PRO A 35 46.37 -5.68 20.00
CA PRO A 35 47.19 -4.95 20.95
C PRO A 35 46.91 -3.45 20.91
N LYS A 36 46.73 -2.83 22.09
CA LYS A 36 46.50 -1.38 22.27
C LYS A 36 45.23 -0.82 21.62
N LYS A 37 44.27 -1.67 21.21
CA LYS A 37 42.98 -1.22 20.70
C LYS A 37 41.82 -1.71 21.58
N PRO A 38 40.70 -0.99 21.64
CA PRO A 38 39.47 -1.52 22.21
C PRO A 38 39.07 -2.83 21.54
N TRP A 39 38.48 -3.74 22.29
CA TRP A 39 37.99 -4.99 21.72
C TRP A 39 36.84 -4.73 20.75
N ARG A 40 36.68 -5.63 19.77
CA ARG A 40 35.59 -5.62 18.79
C ARG A 40 34.86 -6.96 18.82
N GLY A 41 33.56 -6.95 18.62
CA GLY A 41 32.74 -8.16 18.53
C GLY A 41 32.42 -8.45 17.07
N ARG A 42 32.67 -9.69 16.62
CA ARG A 42 32.09 -10.20 15.38
C ARG A 42 30.70 -10.73 15.70
N ILE A 43 29.66 -10.12 15.13
CA ILE A 43 28.28 -10.36 15.51
C ILE A 43 27.45 -10.72 14.29
N GLN A 44 26.57 -11.70 14.44
CA GLN A 44 25.54 -12.04 13.47
C GLN A 44 24.23 -11.34 13.81
N ILE A 45 23.67 -10.56 12.89
CA ILE A 45 22.41 -9.84 13.07
C ILE A 45 21.24 -10.81 13.12
N LYS A 46 20.36 -10.65 14.11
CA LYS A 46 19.18 -11.50 14.29
C LYS A 46 17.87 -10.72 14.23
N SER A 47 17.84 -9.49 14.73
CA SER A 47 16.64 -8.65 14.68
C SER A 47 16.95 -7.17 14.83
N VAL A 48 15.96 -6.35 14.53
CA VAL A 48 15.98 -4.89 14.62
C VAL A 48 15.22 -4.46 15.88
N VAL A 49 15.88 -3.74 16.78
CA VAL A 49 15.22 -3.15 17.96
C VAL A 49 14.56 -1.83 17.61
N THR A 50 15.23 -1.02 16.80
CA THR A 50 14.76 0.30 16.36
C THR A 50 15.28 0.57 14.96
N LEU A 51 14.38 0.94 14.05
CA LEU A 51 14.70 1.27 12.67
C LEU A 51 15.46 2.60 12.59
N PRO A 52 16.36 2.76 11.60
CA PRO A 52 17.03 4.04 11.36
C PRO A 52 16.02 5.14 11.02
N GLU A 53 16.17 6.33 11.58
CA GLU A 53 15.19 7.42 11.35
C GLU A 53 15.22 7.92 9.90
N PHE A 54 16.39 7.85 9.24
CA PHE A 54 16.56 8.32 7.87
C PHE A 54 15.74 7.54 6.83
N ILE A 55 15.25 6.34 7.16
CA ILE A 55 14.38 5.61 6.21
C ILE A 55 13.01 6.26 6.08
N PHE A 56 12.63 7.15 6.99
CA PHE A 56 11.36 7.88 6.98
C PHE A 56 11.57 9.29 6.43
N GLN A 57 11.68 9.43 5.11
CA GLN A 57 11.93 10.73 4.46
C GLN A 57 10.87 11.07 3.43
N ASN A 58 10.51 12.35 3.35
CA ASN A 58 9.63 12.91 2.31
C ASN A 58 8.33 12.11 2.12
N GLU A 59 7.71 11.68 3.24
CA GLU A 59 6.46 10.90 3.21
C GLU A 59 6.62 9.50 2.54
N THR A 60 7.85 9.01 2.45
CA THR A 60 8.19 7.67 1.93
C THR A 60 8.97 6.88 2.98
N ILE A 61 8.91 5.56 2.89
CA ILE A 61 9.70 4.65 3.74
C ILE A 61 10.67 3.88 2.86
N ALA A 62 11.97 4.01 3.12
CA ALA A 62 13.04 3.39 2.37
C ALA A 62 13.60 2.16 3.11
N ILE A 63 12.80 1.10 3.28
CA ILE A 63 13.21 -0.12 4.01
C ILE A 63 14.47 -0.77 3.41
N HIS A 64 14.69 -0.63 2.10
CA HIS A 64 15.88 -1.14 1.42
C HIS A 64 17.18 -0.43 1.86
N GLU A 65 17.09 0.73 2.51
CA GLU A 65 18.24 1.45 3.05
C GLU A 65 18.58 1.02 4.48
N ILE A 66 17.89 0.03 5.05
CA ILE A 66 18.28 -0.57 6.33
C ILE A 66 19.67 -1.20 6.17
N PRO A 67 20.68 -0.77 6.96
CA PRO A 67 22.08 -1.15 6.72
C PRO A 67 22.41 -2.64 6.85
N TYR A 68 21.59 -3.41 7.57
CA TYR A 68 21.87 -4.79 7.92
C TYR A 68 20.63 -5.67 7.74
N SER A 69 20.79 -6.81 7.08
CA SER A 69 19.80 -7.86 6.85
C SER A 69 19.84 -8.96 7.91
N GLU A 70 18.84 -9.85 7.91
CA GLU A 70 18.82 -11.05 8.73
C GLU A 70 20.08 -11.90 8.45
N ASP A 71 20.75 -12.36 9.51
CA ASP A 71 21.95 -13.20 9.48
C ASP A 71 23.24 -12.58 8.91
N ASP A 72 23.24 -11.28 8.58
CA ASP A 72 24.45 -10.54 8.23
C ASP A 72 25.49 -10.61 9.35
N VAL A 73 26.77 -10.76 9.00
CA VAL A 73 27.86 -10.84 9.96
C VAL A 73 28.82 -9.67 9.77
N ASP A 74 28.96 -8.83 10.80
CA ASP A 74 29.85 -7.68 10.78
C ASP A 74 30.60 -7.52 12.12
N THR A 75 31.57 -6.60 12.16
CA THR A 75 32.48 -6.38 13.28
C THR A 75 32.26 -5.00 13.91
N PHE A 76 31.75 -5.00 15.13
CA PHE A 76 31.39 -3.78 15.86
C PHE A 76 32.40 -3.45 16.95
N ALA A 77 32.68 -2.17 17.15
CA ALA A 77 33.50 -1.71 18.27
C ALA A 77 32.73 -1.87 19.60
N SER A 78 33.45 -2.20 20.67
CA SER A 78 32.89 -2.39 22.02
C SER A 78 31.97 -1.28 22.52
N GLN A 79 32.19 -0.03 22.09
CA GLN A 79 31.34 1.11 22.47
C GLN A 79 29.89 1.02 21.96
N TYR A 80 29.64 0.26 20.89
CA TYR A 80 28.30 0.05 20.35
C TYR A 80 27.62 -1.18 20.95
N LEU A 81 28.30 -1.93 21.82
CA LEU A 81 27.88 -3.25 22.28
C LEU A 81 27.50 -3.24 23.74
N THR A 82 26.25 -3.59 24.02
CA THR A 82 25.73 -3.71 25.37
C THR A 82 25.01 -5.04 25.58
N THR A 83 24.97 -5.51 26.83
CA THR A 83 24.27 -6.73 27.18
C THR A 83 22.77 -6.53 26.99
N ARG A 84 22.09 -7.52 26.41
CA ARG A 84 20.64 -7.46 26.22
C ARG A 84 19.91 -7.41 27.56
N SER A 85 19.06 -6.41 27.75
CA SER A 85 18.12 -6.37 28.87
C SER A 85 17.04 -7.44 28.73
N PRO A 86 16.60 -8.10 29.83
CA PRO A 86 15.52 -9.09 29.79
C PRO A 86 14.20 -8.56 29.22
N HIS A 87 13.99 -7.24 29.27
CA HIS A 87 12.78 -6.60 28.76
C HIS A 87 12.78 -6.45 27.22
N ILE A 88 13.91 -6.64 26.57
CA ILE A 88 13.99 -6.62 25.10
C ILE A 88 13.56 -7.98 24.58
N HIS A 89 12.36 -8.01 24.00
CA HIS A 89 11.81 -9.21 23.37
C HIS A 89 12.64 -9.60 22.15
N VAL A 90 12.79 -10.91 21.92
CA VAL A 90 13.49 -11.44 20.76
C VAL A 90 12.46 -11.88 19.76
N GLU A 91 12.36 -11.11 18.69
CA GLU A 91 11.47 -11.36 17.57
C GLU A 91 12.29 -11.87 16.38
N SER A 92 11.63 -12.47 15.40
CA SER A 92 12.28 -12.72 14.11
C SER A 92 12.63 -11.39 13.44
N TYR A 93 13.60 -11.36 12.53
CA TYR A 93 14.00 -10.11 11.87
C TYR A 93 12.81 -9.36 11.25
N ILE A 94 11.95 -10.08 10.50
CA ILE A 94 10.73 -9.51 9.90
C ILE A 94 9.74 -9.01 10.95
N ASP A 95 9.53 -9.78 12.03
CA ASP A 95 8.61 -9.39 13.10
C ASP A 95 9.10 -8.15 13.84
N SER A 96 10.41 -8.04 14.04
CA SER A 96 11.03 -6.92 14.71
C SER A 96 10.88 -5.60 13.92
N ILE A 97 11.01 -5.66 12.58
CA ILE A 97 10.69 -4.55 11.70
C ILE A 97 9.21 -4.19 11.78
N LEU A 98 8.31 -5.17 11.68
CA LEU A 98 6.87 -4.95 11.77
C LEU A 98 6.46 -4.32 13.11
N THR A 99 7.06 -4.77 14.20
CA THR A 99 6.82 -4.25 15.55
C THR A 99 7.25 -2.79 15.64
N ASP A 100 8.42 -2.43 15.11
CA ASP A 100 8.89 -1.04 15.17
C ASP A 100 8.09 -0.09 14.26
N LEU A 101 7.72 -0.54 13.05
CA LEU A 101 6.80 0.20 12.17
C LEU A 101 5.45 0.47 12.84
N LYS A 102 4.86 -0.54 13.51
CA LYS A 102 3.60 -0.38 14.26
C LYS A 102 3.75 0.58 15.44
N LYS A 103 4.87 0.52 16.16
CA LYS A 103 5.16 1.49 17.24
C LYS A 103 5.22 2.91 16.69
N ARG A 104 5.85 3.13 15.53
CA ARG A 104 5.87 4.45 14.87
C ARG A 104 4.47 4.90 14.49
N TYR A 105 3.68 4.03 13.85
CA TYR A 105 2.29 4.31 13.49
C TYR A 105 1.46 4.80 14.69
N ILE A 106 1.54 4.07 15.82
CA ILE A 106 0.81 4.44 17.04
C ILE A 106 1.30 5.79 17.59
N ARG A 107 2.62 6.05 17.59
CA ARG A 107 3.17 7.34 18.03
C ARG A 107 2.66 8.51 17.20
N LEU A 108 2.65 8.37 15.87
CA LEU A 108 2.17 9.43 14.97
C LEU A 108 0.68 9.68 15.13
N LYS A 109 -0.13 8.62 15.27
CA LYS A 109 -1.58 8.73 15.48
C LYS A 109 -1.94 9.43 16.79
N ASN A 110 -1.16 9.22 17.85
CA ASN A 110 -1.42 9.80 19.16
C ASN A 110 -0.93 11.26 19.32
N ASN A 111 -0.01 11.73 18.49
CA ASN A 111 0.60 13.06 18.61
C ASN A 111 -0.17 14.20 17.91
N GLY A 112 -1.35 13.94 17.33
CA GLY A 112 -2.34 14.96 16.99
C GLY A 112 -2.12 15.81 15.72
N ALA A 113 -0.99 15.66 15.03
CA ALA A 113 -0.78 16.25 13.70
C ALA A 113 0.06 15.34 12.79
N PRO A 114 -0.43 14.13 12.45
CA PRO A 114 0.30 13.27 11.53
C PRO A 114 0.20 13.80 10.09
N SER A 115 1.29 13.73 9.32
CA SER A 115 1.16 13.75 7.85
C SER A 115 0.35 12.51 7.47
N ALA A 116 -0.83 12.71 6.87
CA ALA A 116 -1.70 11.62 6.41
C ALA A 116 -0.90 10.64 5.53
N VAL A 117 -0.01 11.19 4.69
CA VAL A 117 0.84 10.44 3.77
C VAL A 117 1.85 9.54 4.51
N GLU A 118 2.45 9.98 5.62
CA GLU A 118 3.39 9.15 6.40
C GLU A 118 2.66 8.00 7.13
N ILE A 119 1.47 8.27 7.67
CA ILE A 119 0.62 7.23 8.27
C ILE A 119 0.21 6.20 7.22
N GLU A 120 -0.21 6.66 6.05
CA GLU A 120 -0.61 5.80 4.92
C GLU A 120 0.56 4.94 4.43
N ALA A 121 1.74 5.53 4.26
CA ALA A 121 2.94 4.79 3.90
C ALA A 121 3.27 3.70 4.93
N LEU A 122 3.14 4.00 6.23
CA LEU A 122 3.32 3.01 7.30
C LEU A 122 2.32 1.86 7.21
N GLU A 123 1.03 2.15 6.96
CA GLU A 123 0.01 1.12 6.81
C GLU A 123 0.30 0.18 5.63
N VAL A 124 0.68 0.75 4.47
CA VAL A 124 1.07 0.00 3.28
C VAL A 124 2.25 -0.93 3.58
N TYR A 125 3.29 -0.41 4.22
CA TYR A 125 4.48 -1.20 4.54
C TYR A 125 4.20 -2.29 5.59
N ILE A 126 3.43 -1.99 6.64
CA ILE A 126 3.02 -2.98 7.64
C ILE A 126 2.23 -4.11 6.96
N LYS A 127 1.29 -3.77 6.07
CA LYS A 127 0.48 -4.76 5.36
C LYS A 127 1.33 -5.61 4.41
N THR A 128 2.23 -4.98 3.66
CA THR A 128 3.18 -5.65 2.75
C THR A 128 4.06 -6.64 3.49
N MET A 129 4.74 -6.21 4.56
CA MET A 129 5.63 -7.06 5.36
C MET A 129 4.86 -8.19 6.06
N THR A 130 3.61 -7.94 6.47
CA THR A 130 2.71 -8.98 7.00
C THR A 130 2.37 -10.02 5.93
N SER A 131 2.12 -9.60 4.69
CA SER A 131 1.88 -10.50 3.56
C SER A 131 3.12 -11.32 3.20
N GLN A 132 4.32 -10.72 3.23
CA GLN A 132 5.58 -11.45 3.04
C GLN A 132 5.77 -12.54 4.12
N LYS A 133 5.51 -12.22 5.39
CA LYS A 133 5.50 -13.22 6.47
C LYS A 133 4.51 -14.35 6.20
N ARG A 134 3.29 -14.02 5.76
CA ARG A 134 2.26 -15.02 5.42
C ARG A 134 2.69 -15.90 4.23
N LYS A 135 3.33 -15.34 3.21
CA LYS A 135 3.88 -16.09 2.07
C LYS A 135 5.05 -16.98 2.47
N LYS A 136 6.03 -16.50 3.25
CA LYS A 136 7.12 -17.32 3.81
C LYS A 136 6.56 -18.50 4.62
N ASN A 137 5.47 -18.28 5.35
CA ASN A 137 4.76 -19.33 6.09
C ASN A 137 3.85 -20.23 5.21
N ARG A 138 3.36 -19.74 4.06
CA ARG A 138 2.55 -20.49 3.08
C ARG A 138 3.38 -21.31 2.09
N LEU A 139 4.57 -20.87 1.70
CA LEU A 139 5.55 -21.68 0.95
C LEU A 139 5.93 -22.95 1.71
N VAL A 140 5.80 -22.92 3.04
CA VAL A 140 5.96 -24.09 3.92
C VAL A 140 4.69 -24.95 4.02
N LYS A 141 3.53 -24.47 3.52
CA LYS A 141 2.21 -25.07 3.82
C LYS A 141 1.22 -25.25 2.66
N SER A 142 1.50 -24.86 1.42
CA SER A 142 0.48 -24.90 0.37
C SER A 142 1.07 -25.15 -1.03
N GLU A 143 1.38 -26.41 -1.30
CA GLU A 143 0.79 -27.06 -2.47
C GLU A 143 -0.70 -27.23 -2.15
N GLN A 144 -1.58 -26.82 -3.06
CA GLN A 144 -3.04 -27.04 -3.12
C GLN A 144 -3.91 -25.78 -3.00
N GLN A 145 -4.57 -25.54 -4.16
CA GLN A 145 -5.91 -24.99 -4.40
C GLN A 145 -6.03 -23.48 -4.66
N ASP A 146 -6.07 -23.19 -5.97
CA ASP A 146 -6.78 -22.05 -6.57
C ASP A 146 -8.29 -22.34 -6.57
N GLU A 147 -9.11 -21.40 -6.09
CA GLU A 147 -10.57 -21.41 -6.24
C GLU A 147 -11.02 -20.29 -7.20
N GLU A 148 -11.95 -20.65 -8.08
CA GLU A 148 -12.57 -19.78 -9.10
C GLU A 148 -13.38 -18.63 -8.48
N GLN A 149 -13.18 -17.42 -9.02
CA GLN A 149 -13.84 -16.19 -8.57
C GLN A 149 -15.30 -16.11 -9.05
N THR A 150 -16.25 -16.18 -8.11
CA THR A 150 -17.64 -15.77 -8.33
C THR A 150 -17.82 -14.31 -7.91
N PRO A 151 -18.47 -13.44 -8.72
CA PRO A 151 -18.65 -12.04 -8.35
C PRO A 151 -19.53 -11.89 -7.11
N SER A 152 -19.10 -11.05 -6.18
CA SER A 152 -19.79 -10.78 -4.92
C SER A 152 -20.39 -9.38 -5.00
N PHE A 153 -21.71 -9.23 -4.86
CA PHE A 153 -22.39 -7.93 -4.97
C PHE A 153 -22.55 -7.24 -3.61
N VAL A 154 -22.63 -5.91 -3.64
CA VAL A 154 -23.15 -5.06 -2.55
C VAL A 154 -24.56 -4.63 -2.90
N GLU A 155 -25.46 -4.72 -1.93
CA GLU A 155 -26.88 -4.39 -2.07
C GLU A 155 -27.15 -2.96 -1.62
N TYR A 156 -27.83 -2.20 -2.46
CA TYR A 156 -28.32 -0.85 -2.18
C TYR A 156 -29.79 -0.73 -2.53
N THR A 157 -30.45 0.24 -1.90
CA THR A 157 -31.82 0.67 -2.24
C THR A 157 -31.78 2.06 -2.86
N PHE A 158 -32.57 2.29 -3.90
CA PHE A 158 -32.68 3.59 -4.57
C PHE A 158 -33.60 4.53 -3.80
N HIS A 159 -33.20 5.79 -3.63
CA HIS A 159 -33.96 6.82 -2.92
C HIS A 159 -33.95 8.15 -3.66
N VAL A 160 -35.05 8.89 -3.53
CA VAL A 160 -35.25 10.23 -4.10
C VAL A 160 -35.54 11.22 -2.97
N LYS A 161 -34.78 12.32 -2.91
CA LYS A 161 -35.01 13.40 -1.94
C LYS A 161 -34.94 14.75 -2.63
N GLY A 162 -36.11 15.31 -2.97
CA GLY A 162 -36.17 16.54 -3.78
C GLY A 162 -35.74 16.22 -5.20
N ASP A 163 -34.75 16.95 -5.72
CA ASP A 163 -34.15 16.72 -7.03
C ASP A 163 -32.92 15.78 -6.96
N ASP A 164 -32.54 15.32 -5.76
CA ASP A 164 -31.36 14.48 -5.55
C ASP A 164 -31.71 12.99 -5.55
N TYR A 165 -30.88 12.20 -6.23
CA TYR A 165 -30.97 10.74 -6.33
C TYR A 165 -29.77 10.11 -5.61
N PHE A 166 -30.01 9.10 -4.79
CA PHE A 166 -28.94 8.40 -4.07
C PHE A 166 -29.27 6.92 -3.83
N LEU A 167 -28.23 6.14 -3.58
CA LEU A 167 -28.31 4.76 -3.15
C LEU A 167 -28.02 4.68 -1.65
N GLN A 168 -28.76 3.83 -0.92
CA GLN A 168 -28.53 3.62 0.51
C GLN A 168 -28.29 2.15 0.80
N ASP A 169 -27.21 1.86 1.53
CA ASP A 169 -26.84 0.50 1.93
C ASP A 169 -27.61 0.04 3.19
N SER A 170 -27.39 -1.22 3.59
CA SER A 170 -28.00 -1.81 4.80
C SER A 170 -27.60 -1.13 6.11
N LYS A 171 -26.50 -0.37 6.14
CA LYS A 171 -25.99 0.36 7.31
C LYS A 171 -26.46 1.82 7.35
N GLY A 172 -27.14 2.28 6.31
CA GLY A 172 -27.60 3.66 6.18
C GLY A 172 -26.56 4.61 5.57
N GLU A 173 -25.46 4.09 5.02
CA GLU A 173 -24.51 4.89 4.25
C GLU A 173 -25.13 5.26 2.90
N GLN A 174 -25.00 6.54 2.54
CA GLN A 174 -25.57 7.10 1.32
C GLN A 174 -24.48 7.27 0.26
N LEU A 175 -24.77 6.77 -0.93
CA LEU A 175 -23.96 6.91 -2.13
C LEU A 175 -24.74 7.80 -3.12
N PRO A 176 -24.36 9.08 -3.27
CA PRO A 176 -24.99 9.97 -4.25
C PRO A 176 -24.87 9.42 -5.67
N LEU A 177 -25.96 9.46 -6.44
CA LEU A 177 -25.94 9.04 -7.84
C LEU A 177 -25.44 10.19 -8.72
N THR A 178 -24.18 10.09 -9.11
CA THR A 178 -23.57 10.94 -10.14
C THR A 178 -23.34 10.14 -11.41
N VAL A 179 -23.23 10.85 -12.54
CA VAL A 179 -22.76 10.25 -13.80
C VAL A 179 -21.36 9.71 -13.53
N SER A 180 -21.30 8.40 -13.27
CA SER A 180 -20.15 7.70 -12.71
C SER A 180 -19.79 6.52 -13.61
N HIS A 181 -18.57 6.01 -13.44
CA HIS A 181 -18.10 4.85 -14.18
C HIS A 181 -18.62 3.51 -13.63
N PHE A 182 -19.45 3.54 -12.58
CA PHE A 182 -20.03 2.34 -12.01
C PHE A 182 -21.05 1.72 -12.96
N HIS A 183 -21.00 0.39 -13.02
CA HIS A 183 -22.02 -0.47 -13.57
C HIS A 183 -22.93 -0.90 -12.44
N TYR A 184 -24.21 -0.64 -12.62
CA TYR A 184 -25.26 -0.99 -11.69
C TYR A 184 -26.00 -2.18 -12.25
N THR A 185 -26.28 -3.15 -11.40
CA THR A 185 -27.03 -4.35 -11.73
C THR A 185 -28.38 -4.30 -11.03
N TRP A 186 -29.46 -4.53 -11.75
CA TRP A 186 -30.81 -4.56 -11.17
C TRP A 186 -31.59 -5.74 -11.74
N ASN A 187 -32.69 -6.08 -11.07
CA ASN A 187 -33.57 -7.14 -11.56
C ASN A 187 -34.60 -6.55 -12.53
N GLN A 188 -34.58 -7.01 -13.78
CA GLN A 188 -35.58 -6.69 -14.79
C GLN A 188 -36.27 -7.99 -15.22
N GLN A 189 -37.55 -8.14 -14.86
CA GLN A 189 -38.38 -9.30 -15.21
C GLN A 189 -37.79 -10.66 -14.77
N GLY A 190 -37.12 -10.71 -13.62
CA GLY A 190 -36.52 -11.94 -13.09
C GLY A 190 -35.11 -12.23 -13.61
N GLN A 191 -34.52 -11.32 -14.40
CA GLN A 191 -33.13 -11.41 -14.84
C GLN A 191 -32.31 -10.24 -14.28
N LEU A 192 -31.12 -10.55 -13.78
CA LEU A 192 -30.14 -9.51 -13.43
C LEU A 192 -29.57 -8.93 -14.72
N VAL A 193 -29.73 -7.62 -14.86
CA VAL A 193 -29.26 -6.85 -16.01
C VAL A 193 -28.36 -5.72 -15.52
N THR A 194 -27.38 -5.35 -16.33
CA THR A 194 -26.36 -4.35 -15.97
C THR A 194 -26.43 -3.14 -16.89
N GLY A 195 -26.18 -1.96 -16.34
CA GLY A 195 -26.12 -0.68 -17.06
C GLY A 195 -25.42 0.41 -16.26
N ARG A 196 -25.46 1.66 -16.75
CA ARG A 196 -24.82 2.83 -16.14
C ARG A 196 -25.83 3.90 -15.79
N TYR A 197 -25.52 4.75 -14.83
CA TYR A 197 -26.35 5.90 -14.51
C TYR A 197 -26.10 7.04 -15.52
N GLU A 198 -27.16 7.51 -16.19
CA GLU A 198 -27.12 8.57 -17.20
C GLU A 198 -27.42 9.96 -16.60
N GLY A 199 -28.06 10.01 -15.42
CA GLY A 199 -28.56 11.24 -14.80
C GLY A 199 -30.07 11.16 -14.54
N ASP A 200 -30.60 12.09 -13.75
CA ASP A 200 -32.03 12.27 -13.48
C ASP A 200 -32.79 11.00 -13.05
N GLY A 201 -32.14 10.12 -12.26
CA GLY A 201 -32.75 8.85 -11.82
C GLY A 201 -32.78 7.76 -12.90
N ILE A 202 -32.10 7.94 -14.03
CA ILE A 202 -32.15 7.03 -15.19
C ILE A 202 -30.89 6.19 -15.29
N PHE A 203 -31.07 4.88 -15.46
CA PHE A 203 -30.03 3.92 -15.79
C PHE A 203 -30.18 3.45 -17.23
N ILE A 204 -29.07 3.33 -17.96
CA ILE A 204 -29.04 2.91 -19.36
C ILE A 204 -28.18 1.67 -19.54
N ARG A 205 -28.71 0.67 -20.25
CA ARG A 205 -27.99 -0.53 -20.64
C ARG A 205 -27.20 -0.30 -21.93
N GLU A 206 -26.22 -1.16 -22.21
CA GLU A 206 -25.43 -1.08 -23.46
C GLU A 206 -26.28 -1.16 -24.74
N ASN A 207 -27.42 -1.85 -24.68
CA ASN A 207 -28.38 -1.92 -25.79
C ASN A 207 -29.25 -0.66 -25.94
N GLY A 208 -29.00 0.39 -25.15
CA GLY A 208 -29.75 1.65 -25.16
C GLY A 208 -31.07 1.62 -24.39
N SER A 209 -31.45 0.50 -23.78
CA SER A 209 -32.66 0.44 -22.97
C SER A 209 -32.49 1.21 -21.65
N ARG A 210 -33.48 2.03 -21.34
CA ARG A 210 -33.51 2.86 -20.12
C ARG A 210 -34.36 2.22 -19.05
N PHE A 211 -33.92 2.38 -17.81
CA PHE A 211 -34.57 1.91 -16.59
C PHE A 211 -34.63 3.06 -15.59
N ILE A 212 -35.83 3.29 -15.05
CA ILE A 212 -36.08 4.29 -14.01
C ILE A 212 -36.55 3.49 -12.79
N PRO A 213 -35.74 3.39 -11.73
CA PRO A 213 -36.13 2.66 -10.52
C PRO A 213 -37.21 3.41 -9.75
N ASN A 214 -38.03 2.67 -9.02
CA ASN A 214 -38.93 3.23 -8.01
C ASN A 214 -38.18 3.40 -6.67
N GLU A 215 -38.74 4.23 -5.80
CA GLU A 215 -38.28 4.35 -4.42
C GLU A 215 -38.20 2.97 -3.74
N GLY A 216 -37.02 2.65 -3.19
CA GLY A 216 -36.72 1.38 -2.53
C GLY A 216 -36.30 0.25 -3.46
N ASP A 217 -36.23 0.45 -4.78
CA ASP A 217 -35.79 -0.61 -5.71
C ASP A 217 -34.34 -1.04 -5.40
N LEU A 218 -34.10 -2.35 -5.53
CA LEU A 218 -32.80 -2.96 -5.26
C LEU A 218 -31.85 -2.72 -6.43
N ILE A 219 -30.73 -2.08 -6.13
CA ILE A 219 -29.61 -1.86 -7.04
C ILE A 219 -28.38 -2.56 -6.46
N LEU A 220 -27.74 -3.38 -7.27
CA LEU A 220 -26.54 -4.13 -6.93
C LEU A 220 -25.33 -3.48 -7.59
N ILE A 221 -24.23 -3.42 -6.85
CA ILE A 221 -22.93 -3.02 -7.41
C ILE A 221 -21.95 -4.13 -7.11
N ASP A 222 -21.26 -4.62 -8.14
CA ASP A 222 -20.20 -5.62 -7.96
C ASP A 222 -19.11 -5.10 -7.01
N LYS A 223 -18.73 -5.88 -5.98
CA LYS A 223 -17.66 -5.53 -5.04
C LYS A 223 -16.34 -5.25 -5.74
N GLU A 224 -16.08 -5.90 -6.88
CA GLU A 224 -14.87 -5.65 -7.68
C GLU A 224 -14.84 -4.23 -8.26
N GLN A 225 -15.97 -3.54 -8.37
CA GLN A 225 -15.99 -2.15 -8.79
C GLN A 225 -15.56 -1.20 -7.66
N PHE A 226 -15.61 -1.64 -6.40
CA PHE A 226 -14.97 -0.96 -5.27
C PHE A 226 -13.54 -1.42 -5.05
N ASN A 227 -13.01 -2.31 -5.90
CA ASN A 227 -11.61 -2.69 -5.86
C ASN A 227 -10.77 -1.46 -6.24
N PRO A 228 -9.88 -0.98 -5.35
CA PRO A 228 -9.10 0.23 -5.61
C PRO A 228 -8.26 0.14 -6.89
N TYR A 229 -7.85 -1.07 -7.27
CA TYR A 229 -7.07 -1.30 -8.47
C TYR A 229 -7.90 -1.23 -9.74
N SER A 230 -9.08 -1.82 -9.76
CA SER A 230 -10.02 -1.74 -10.88
C SER A 230 -10.40 -0.28 -11.16
N ILE A 231 -10.62 0.50 -10.08
CA ILE A 231 -10.86 1.94 -10.19
C ILE A 231 -9.63 2.66 -10.74
N PHE A 232 -8.44 2.38 -10.22
CA PHE A 232 -7.18 2.94 -10.73
C PHE A 232 -6.99 2.66 -12.24
N GLN A 233 -7.26 1.45 -12.71
CA GLN A 233 -7.15 1.14 -14.14
C GLN A 233 -8.16 1.91 -15.00
N THR A 234 -9.36 2.12 -14.47
CA THR A 234 -10.44 2.87 -15.15
C THR A 234 -10.19 4.38 -15.13
N GLU A 235 -9.51 4.88 -14.10
CA GLU A 235 -9.13 6.28 -13.93
C GLU A 235 -8.09 6.73 -14.95
N LEU A 236 -7.15 5.85 -15.30
CA LEU A 236 -6.06 6.19 -16.22
C LEU A 236 -6.58 6.37 -17.64
N GLU A 237 -6.12 7.42 -18.31
CA GLU A 237 -6.32 7.55 -19.75
C GLU A 237 -5.63 6.37 -20.48
N PRO A 238 -6.17 5.91 -21.63
CA PRO A 238 -5.67 4.71 -22.30
C PRO A 238 -4.15 4.71 -22.57
N ALA A 239 -3.58 5.87 -22.92
CA ALA A 239 -2.15 6.01 -23.14
C ALA A 239 -1.33 5.93 -21.83
N ALA A 240 -1.86 6.47 -20.73
CA ALA A 240 -1.25 6.34 -19.40
C ALA A 240 -1.26 4.89 -18.93
N LEU A 241 -2.40 4.19 -19.10
CA LEU A 241 -2.53 2.77 -18.78
C LEU A 241 -1.55 1.92 -19.58
N GLN A 242 -1.45 2.13 -20.89
CA GLN A 242 -0.50 1.42 -21.73
C GLN A 242 0.96 1.68 -21.30
N GLY A 243 1.30 2.93 -20.96
CA GLY A 243 2.61 3.28 -20.41
C GLY A 243 2.90 2.59 -19.08
N PHE A 244 1.91 2.52 -18.20
CA PHE A 244 1.98 1.81 -16.92
C PHE A 244 2.20 0.30 -17.12
N GLU A 245 1.42 -0.34 -18.00
CA GLU A 245 1.54 -1.77 -18.33
C GLU A 245 2.89 -2.13 -18.96
N HIS A 246 3.41 -1.26 -19.83
CA HIS A 246 4.74 -1.41 -20.39
C HIS A 246 5.81 -1.42 -19.28
N ASN A 247 5.69 -0.53 -18.29
CA ASN A 247 6.63 -0.50 -17.17
C ASN A 247 6.47 -1.70 -16.23
N LEU A 248 5.26 -2.19 -16.00
CA LEU A 248 5.07 -3.46 -15.29
C LEU A 248 5.85 -4.59 -15.99
N ALA A 249 5.73 -4.71 -17.31
CA ALA A 249 6.45 -5.71 -18.08
C ALA A 249 7.98 -5.53 -18.03
N LEU A 250 8.50 -4.30 -18.06
CA LEU A 250 9.93 -3.99 -17.88
C LEU A 250 10.47 -4.38 -16.50
N HIS A 251 9.58 -4.46 -15.52
CA HIS A 251 9.86 -4.93 -14.18
C HIS A 251 9.45 -6.39 -13.98
N HIS A 252 9.15 -7.15 -15.03
CA HIS A 252 8.73 -8.57 -14.96
C HIS A 252 7.60 -8.83 -13.95
N VAL A 253 6.65 -7.90 -13.87
CA VAL A 253 5.41 -8.03 -13.10
C VAL A 253 4.21 -7.79 -14.03
N SER A 254 3.05 -8.27 -13.62
CA SER A 254 1.77 -8.12 -14.31
C SER A 254 0.66 -7.72 -13.33
N HIS A 255 -0.52 -7.40 -13.83
CA HIS A 255 -1.70 -7.13 -13.01
C HIS A 255 -2.00 -8.24 -11.99
N LYS A 256 -1.71 -9.49 -12.33
CA LYS A 256 -1.96 -10.67 -11.48
C LYS A 256 -1.03 -10.72 -10.26
N ASP A 257 0.12 -10.07 -10.35
CA ASP A 257 1.12 -10.02 -9.29
C ASP A 257 0.82 -8.91 -8.27
N LEU A 258 -0.25 -8.14 -8.48
CA LEU A 258 -0.67 -7.11 -7.56
C LEU A 258 -1.14 -7.74 -6.24
N ILE A 259 -0.47 -7.38 -5.16
CA ILE A 259 -0.84 -7.80 -3.81
C ILE A 259 -1.59 -6.71 -3.04
N HIS A 260 -1.44 -5.45 -3.44
CA HIS A 260 -2.12 -4.33 -2.81
C HIS A 260 -2.18 -3.12 -3.73
N CYS A 261 -3.33 -2.45 -3.74
CA CYS A 261 -3.50 -1.10 -4.27
C CYS A 261 -4.20 -0.25 -3.22
N TYR A 262 -3.64 0.92 -2.96
CA TYR A 262 -4.29 2.02 -2.29
C TYR A 262 -4.48 3.13 -3.32
N ASN A 263 -5.72 3.60 -3.46
CA ASN A 263 -6.08 4.65 -4.40
C ASN A 263 -6.66 5.84 -3.63
N ALA A 264 -5.85 6.88 -3.46
CA ALA A 264 -6.20 8.09 -2.72
C ALA A 264 -7.23 8.98 -3.46
N LEU A 265 -7.44 8.77 -4.77
CA LEU A 265 -8.46 9.51 -5.51
C LEU A 265 -9.86 9.10 -5.07
N ILE A 266 -10.06 7.83 -4.71
CA ILE A 266 -11.36 7.29 -4.28
C ILE A 266 -11.92 8.10 -3.11
N ASP A 267 -11.10 8.30 -2.08
CA ASP A 267 -11.50 9.07 -0.90
C ASP A 267 -11.82 10.52 -1.26
N GLN A 268 -11.08 11.12 -2.19
CA GLN A 268 -11.34 12.49 -2.61
C GLN A 268 -12.62 12.62 -3.45
N LEU A 269 -12.95 11.63 -4.27
CA LEU A 269 -14.18 11.62 -5.09
C LEU A 269 -15.43 11.46 -4.23
N PHE A 270 -15.39 10.66 -3.15
CA PHE A 270 -16.55 10.46 -2.28
C PHE A 270 -16.83 11.64 -1.33
N HIS A 271 -15.84 12.49 -1.06
CA HIS A 271 -15.95 13.58 -0.07
C HIS A 271 -15.94 15.00 -0.68
N SER A 272 -15.97 15.12 -2.01
CA SER A 272 -15.88 16.42 -2.69
C SER A 272 -17.22 16.91 -3.23
N GLU A 273 -17.94 17.71 -2.45
CA GLU A 273 -19.18 18.34 -2.94
C GLU A 273 -18.92 19.49 -3.94
N SER A 274 -17.69 20.00 -4.06
CA SER A 274 -17.40 21.15 -4.95
C SER A 274 -15.95 21.34 -5.42
N THR A 275 -15.07 20.36 -5.24
CA THR A 275 -13.66 20.49 -5.69
C THR A 275 -13.48 20.05 -7.13
N THR A 276 -12.84 20.90 -7.92
CA THR A 276 -12.48 20.65 -9.33
C THR A 276 -11.03 20.22 -9.50
N THR A 277 -10.25 20.17 -8.41
CA THR A 277 -8.83 19.82 -8.44
C THR A 277 -8.56 18.70 -7.45
N PHE A 278 -7.99 17.62 -7.96
CA PHE A 278 -7.64 16.43 -7.18
C PHE A 278 -6.15 16.17 -7.33
N ARG A 279 -5.50 15.78 -6.24
CA ARG A 279 -4.08 15.41 -6.26
C ARG A 279 -3.78 14.43 -5.15
N GLY A 280 -2.86 13.52 -5.39
CA GLY A 280 -2.48 12.55 -4.38
C GLY A 280 -1.46 11.56 -4.91
N VAL A 281 -1.23 10.53 -4.09
CA VAL A 281 -0.34 9.44 -4.42
C VAL A 281 -1.08 8.12 -4.19
N ASN A 282 -1.22 7.33 -5.23
CA ASN A 282 -1.66 5.95 -5.12
C ASN A 282 -0.43 5.06 -4.87
N PHE A 283 -0.60 4.04 -4.06
CA PHE A 283 0.45 3.07 -3.77
C PHE A 283 0.03 1.71 -4.31
N LEU A 284 0.81 1.17 -5.23
CA LEU A 284 0.59 -0.16 -5.78
C LEU A 284 1.77 -1.03 -5.45
N THR A 285 1.48 -2.28 -5.14
CA THR A 285 2.50 -3.22 -4.72
C THR A 285 2.34 -4.51 -5.49
N TYR A 286 3.40 -4.88 -6.19
CA TYR A 286 3.50 -6.11 -6.96
C TYR A 286 4.55 -7.03 -6.35
N GLN A 287 4.27 -8.33 -6.40
CA GLN A 287 5.18 -9.33 -5.90
C GLN A 287 5.11 -10.60 -6.74
N THR A 288 6.24 -10.98 -7.32
CA THR A 288 6.48 -12.33 -7.84
C THR A 288 7.28 -13.14 -6.81
N ASP A 289 7.63 -14.38 -7.15
CA ASP A 289 8.50 -15.19 -6.30
C ASP A 289 9.93 -14.62 -6.20
N ASP A 290 10.37 -13.86 -7.21
CA ASP A 290 11.77 -13.43 -7.38
C ASP A 290 12.06 -11.98 -6.98
N GLN A 291 11.02 -11.15 -6.85
CA GLN A 291 11.18 -9.72 -6.61
C GLN A 291 9.91 -9.05 -6.12
N PHE A 292 10.12 -7.85 -5.58
CA PHE A 292 9.10 -6.93 -5.16
C PHE A 292 9.19 -5.63 -5.95
N VAL A 293 8.04 -5.07 -6.33
CA VAL A 293 7.96 -3.79 -7.04
C VAL A 293 6.92 -2.90 -6.36
N LEU A 294 7.39 -1.81 -5.77
CA LEU A 294 6.54 -0.72 -5.29
C LEU A 294 6.34 0.28 -6.43
N VAL A 295 5.09 0.65 -6.67
CA VAL A 295 4.75 1.74 -7.59
C VAL A 295 4.09 2.86 -6.81
N GLN A 296 4.68 4.05 -6.88
CA GLN A 296 4.06 5.28 -6.42
C GLN A 296 3.49 6.01 -7.63
N HIS A 297 2.19 6.18 -7.67
CA HIS A 297 1.51 6.90 -8.74
C HIS A 297 1.06 8.26 -8.21
N HIS A 298 1.82 9.30 -8.54
CA HIS A 298 1.43 10.66 -8.26
C HIS A 298 0.47 11.13 -9.35
N PHE A 299 -0.74 11.51 -8.94
CA PHE A 299 -1.75 12.01 -9.86
C PHE A 299 -2.10 13.46 -9.56
N LYS A 300 -2.46 14.17 -10.62
CA LYS A 300 -3.17 15.45 -10.54
C LYS A 300 -4.27 15.46 -11.60
N ARG A 301 -5.47 15.91 -11.20
CA ARG A 301 -6.62 16.11 -12.07
C ARG A 301 -7.13 17.53 -11.87
N GLU A 302 -7.35 18.25 -12.97
CA GLU A 302 -8.12 19.49 -12.97
C GLU A 302 -9.34 19.27 -13.85
N LEU A 303 -10.48 19.01 -13.22
CA LEU A 303 -11.77 18.81 -13.90
C LEU A 303 -12.39 20.17 -14.18
N ARG A 304 -12.63 20.50 -15.44
CA ARG A 304 -13.41 21.70 -15.79
C ARG A 304 -14.90 21.34 -15.87
N SER A 305 -15.75 22.34 -15.70
CA SER A 305 -17.22 22.21 -15.66
C SER A 305 -17.77 21.18 -16.64
N GLN A 306 -18.78 20.41 -16.21
CA GLN A 306 -19.45 19.31 -16.94
C GLN A 306 -19.82 19.63 -18.40
N GLN A 307 -19.91 20.91 -18.76
CA GLN A 307 -20.24 21.38 -20.10
C GLN A 307 -19.07 21.24 -21.11
N GLN A 308 -17.82 21.03 -20.68
CA GLN A 308 -16.66 20.81 -21.57
C GLN A 308 -15.63 19.82 -20.98
N PRO A 309 -15.91 18.50 -20.98
CA PRO A 309 -14.99 17.47 -20.47
C PRO A 309 -13.67 17.40 -21.24
N SER A 310 -13.65 17.86 -22.50
CA SER A 310 -12.48 17.81 -23.39
C SER A 310 -11.35 18.80 -23.04
N LYS A 311 -11.37 19.37 -21.82
CA LYS A 311 -10.37 20.32 -21.31
C LYS A 311 -9.83 19.94 -19.94
N ASP A 312 -10.14 18.74 -19.48
CA ASP A 312 -9.62 18.24 -18.21
C ASP A 312 -8.13 18.03 -18.31
N THR A 313 -7.39 18.50 -17.31
CA THR A 313 -5.94 18.32 -17.26
C THR A 313 -5.61 17.12 -16.40
N VAL A 314 -4.99 16.12 -17.01
CA VAL A 314 -4.55 14.87 -16.41
C VAL A 314 -3.02 14.88 -16.37
N TYR A 315 -2.47 14.55 -15.22
CA TYR A 315 -1.04 14.33 -15.02
C TYR A 315 -0.84 13.09 -14.15
N ASP A 316 -0.02 12.17 -14.64
CA ASP A 316 0.35 10.94 -13.95
C ASP A 316 1.85 10.76 -13.96
N ARG A 317 2.40 10.44 -12.79
CA ARG A 317 3.81 10.09 -12.61
C ARG A 317 3.90 8.79 -11.85
N PHE A 318 4.34 7.75 -12.54
CA PHE A 318 4.58 6.44 -11.95
C PHE A 318 6.05 6.31 -11.59
N GLU A 319 6.32 5.99 -10.34
CA GLU A 319 7.66 5.64 -9.86
C GLU A 319 7.69 4.18 -9.44
N PHE A 320 8.42 3.37 -10.21
CA PHE A 320 8.66 1.96 -9.92
C PHE A 320 9.95 1.82 -9.14
N THR A 321 9.92 1.13 -8.01
CA THR A 321 11.10 0.82 -7.21
C THR A 321 11.11 -0.65 -6.86
N THR A 322 12.18 -1.35 -7.20
CA THR A 322 12.36 -2.75 -6.81
C THR A 322 13.11 -2.88 -5.49
N ASP A 323 12.94 -4.03 -4.82
CA ASP A 323 13.77 -4.43 -3.67
C ASP A 323 15.27 -4.51 -3.98
N LYS A 324 15.63 -4.70 -5.26
CA LYS A 324 17.02 -4.69 -5.76
C LYS A 324 17.51 -3.28 -6.11
N GLY A 325 16.75 -2.23 -5.79
CA GLY A 325 17.14 -0.83 -6.01
C GLY A 325 17.00 -0.34 -7.46
N LYS A 326 16.36 -1.10 -8.36
CA LYS A 326 16.07 -0.62 -9.72
C LYS A 326 14.90 0.36 -9.65
N ARG A 327 15.14 1.60 -10.09
CA ARG A 327 14.12 2.65 -10.15
C ARG A 327 13.80 3.03 -11.59
N THR A 328 12.52 3.24 -11.90
CA THR A 328 12.08 3.74 -13.21
C THR A 328 10.94 4.72 -13.00
N ILE A 329 10.95 5.81 -13.77
CA ILE A 329 9.94 6.86 -13.69
C ILE A 329 9.27 6.96 -15.06
N ALA A 330 7.95 6.87 -15.09
CA ALA A 330 7.12 7.10 -16.26
C ALA A 330 6.19 8.28 -16.02
N LEU A 331 6.00 9.09 -17.06
CA LEU A 331 5.24 10.34 -16.99
C LEU A 331 4.20 10.35 -18.10
N TYR A 332 3.00 10.81 -17.76
CA TYR A 332 1.92 11.06 -18.70
C TYR A 332 1.25 12.40 -18.40
N THR A 333 0.91 13.15 -19.44
CA THR A 333 0.03 14.30 -19.31
C THR A 333 -0.68 14.60 -20.63
N ASN A 334 -1.96 15.00 -20.53
CA ASN A 334 -2.74 15.44 -21.68
C ASN A 334 -2.71 16.97 -21.86
N ALA A 335 -2.00 17.71 -21.01
CA ALA A 335 -1.98 19.19 -20.98
C ALA A 335 -1.44 19.87 -22.25
N TYR A 336 -0.80 19.10 -23.14
CA TYR A 336 -0.16 19.58 -24.36
C TYR A 336 -0.77 18.99 -25.64
N GLN A 337 -1.88 18.26 -25.52
CA GLN A 337 -2.70 17.81 -26.66
C GLN A 337 -3.78 18.87 -26.94
#